data_AF-A0A0N0UGQ1-F1
#
_entry.id   AF-A0A0N0UGQ1-F1
#
_cell.length_a   1.000
_cell.length_b   1.000
_cell.length_c   1.000
_cell.angle_alpha   90.00
_cell.angle_beta   90.00
_cell.angle_gamma   90.00
#
_symmetry.space_group_name_H-M   'P 1'
#
loop_
_entity.id
_entity.type
_entity.pdbx_description
1 polymer ?
#
loop_
_entity_poly.entity_id
_entity_poly.type
_entity_poly.pdbx_seq_one_letter_code
_entity_poly.pdbx_strand_id
1 'polypeptide(L)' 'MLMNALKPQSEGVVLSFTDEAKIDAWARTAVAQAVQAGIIAGYQDGAFHPNDQITRSEMAVMLAKA' A
#
# COMPACT_ATOMS: atom_id res chain seq x y z
N MET A 1 -3.01 -2.47 8.73
CA MET A 1 -2.24 -2.90 9.93
C MET A 1 -0.76 -3.22 9.66
N LEU A 2 -0.36 -3.63 8.45
CA LEU A 2 1.06 -3.92 8.13
C LEU A 2 2.03 -2.74 8.33
N MET A 3 1.68 -1.54 7.87
CA MET A 3 2.60 -0.39 7.95
C MET A 3 2.87 0.11 9.37
N ASN A 4 1.93 -0.05 10.31
CA ASN A 4 2.17 0.26 11.71
C ASN A 4 3.25 -0.65 12.34
N ALA A 5 3.41 -1.88 11.83
CA ALA A 5 4.46 -2.79 12.30
C ALA A 5 5.84 -2.41 11.75
N LEU A 6 5.90 -1.83 10.55
CA LEU A 6 7.15 -1.49 9.86
C LEU A 6 7.77 -0.14 10.27
N LYS A 7 7.05 0.69 11.06
CA LYS A 7 7.50 2.01 11.56
C LYS A 7 8.21 2.88 10.49
N PRO A 8 7.58 3.16 9.35
CA PRO A 8 8.15 4.01 8.30
C PRO A 8 8.34 5.45 8.80
N GLN A 9 9.46 6.08 8.41
CA GLN A 9 9.86 7.44 8.84
C GLN A 9 9.46 8.57 7.87
N SER A 10 8.80 8.28 6.74
CA SER A 10 8.40 9.29 5.74
C SER A 10 6.90 9.54 5.75
N GLU A 11 6.43 10.73 5.33
CA GLU A 11 4.98 11.02 5.21
C GLU A 11 4.31 10.31 4.00
N GLY A 12 5.08 9.63 3.15
CA GLY A 12 4.61 8.95 1.94
C GLY A 12 4.61 9.84 0.69
N VAL A 13 4.38 9.24 -0.48
CA VAL A 13 4.25 9.95 -1.78
C VAL A 13 2.77 10.09 -2.17
N VAL A 14 2.45 11.12 -2.97
CA VAL A 14 1.11 11.27 -3.57
C VAL A 14 0.76 10.01 -4.36
N LEU A 15 -0.32 9.35 -3.97
CA LEU A 15 -0.82 8.16 -4.65
C LEU A 15 -1.36 8.54 -6.03
N SER A 16 -1.16 7.70 -7.04
CA SER A 16 -1.64 7.93 -8.41
C SER A 16 -2.52 6.77 -8.89
N PHE A 17 -3.29 6.19 -7.97
CA PHE A 17 -4.18 5.07 -8.28
C PHE A 17 -5.54 5.57 -8.79
N THR A 18 -6.11 4.85 -9.76
CA THR A 18 -7.42 5.18 -10.34
C THR A 18 -8.56 5.09 -9.32
N ASP A 19 -8.35 4.32 -8.26
CA ASP A 19 -9.30 4.08 -7.16
C ASP A 19 -8.84 4.68 -5.83
N GLU A 20 -7.97 5.69 -5.83
CA GLU A 20 -7.51 6.37 -4.60
C GLU A 20 -8.68 6.87 -3.73
N ALA A 21 -9.79 7.27 -4.35
CA ALA A 21 -11.01 7.69 -3.65
C ALA A 21 -11.61 6.57 -2.77
N LYS A 22 -11.34 5.29 -3.05
CA LYS A 22 -11.79 4.14 -2.26
C LYS A 22 -10.84 3.81 -1.11
N ILE A 23 -9.66 4.43 -1.04
CA ILE A 23 -8.71 4.25 0.04
C ILE A 23 -9.15 5.11 1.22
N ASP A 24 -9.51 4.45 2.32
CA ASP A 24 -9.87 5.12 3.57
C ASP A 24 -8.75 6.03 4.06
N ALA A 25 -9.13 7.17 4.65
CA ALA A 25 -8.18 8.20 5.12
C ALA A 25 -7.09 7.64 6.05
N TRP A 26 -7.44 6.68 6.91
CA TRP A 26 -6.48 6.05 7.84
C TRP A 26 -5.43 5.19 7.13
N ALA A 27 -5.75 4.64 5.95
CA ALA A 27 -4.88 3.77 5.18
C ALA A 27 -4.02 4.56 4.18
N ARG A 28 -4.44 5.75 3.76
CA ARG A 28 -3.77 6.55 2.73
C ARG A 28 -2.28 6.77 3.01
N THR A 29 -1.93 7.23 4.21
CA THR A 29 -0.54 7.47 4.59
C THR A 29 0.28 6.18 4.56
N ALA A 30 -0.29 5.09 5.08
CA ALA A 30 0.36 3.78 5.07
C ALA A 30 0.61 3.27 3.63
N VAL A 31 -0.39 3.38 2.76
CA VAL A 31 -0.25 2.98 1.35
C VAL A 31 0.78 3.87 0.64
N ALA A 32 0.74 5.18 0.87
CA ALA A 32 1.70 6.14 0.32
C ALA A 32 3.15 5.82 0.71
N GLN A 33 3.39 5.50 1.98
CA GLN A 33 4.69 5.06 2.47
C GLN A 33 5.13 3.74 1.84
N ALA A 34 4.21 2.79 1.67
CA ALA A 34 4.52 1.46 1.13
C ALA A 34 4.85 1.52 -0.36
N VAL A 35 4.17 2.40 -1.09
CA VAL A 35 4.46 2.70 -2.50
C VAL A 35 5.82 3.38 -2.62
N GLN A 36 6.09 4.38 -1.78
CA GLN A 36 7.39 5.05 -1.76
C GLN A 36 8.54 4.08 -1.44
N ALA A 37 8.32 3.12 -0.54
CA ALA A 37 9.28 2.08 -0.19
C ALA A 37 9.41 0.97 -1.26
N GLY A 38 8.60 0.98 -2.33
CA GLY A 38 8.60 -0.06 -3.35
C GLY A 38 8.00 -1.41 -2.88
N ILE A 39 7.37 -1.43 -1.71
CA ILE A 39 6.67 -2.60 -1.15
C ILE A 39 5.39 -2.87 -1.96
N ILE A 40 4.69 -1.80 -2.35
CA ILE A 40 3.45 -1.83 -3.14
C ILE A 40 3.67 -1.10 -4.47
N ALA A 41 3.19 -1.66 -5.58
CA ALA A 41 3.26 -1.02 -6.91
C ALA A 41 1.89 -0.80 -7.57
N GLY A 42 0.79 -1.29 -6.97
CA GLY A 42 -0.53 -1.36 -7.61
C GLY A 42 -0.61 -2.48 -8.66
N TYR A 43 -1.76 -2.59 -9.29
CA TYR A 43 -2.07 -3.61 -10.30
C TYR A 43 -1.96 -3.06 -11.72
N GLN A 44 -1.98 -3.94 -12.73
CA GLN A 44 -1.80 -3.57 -14.14
C GLN A 44 -2.90 -2.65 -14.69
N ASP A 45 -4.06 -2.63 -14.05
CA ASP A 45 -5.19 -1.74 -14.35
C ASP A 45 -5.03 -0.33 -13.75
N GLY A 46 -3.94 -0.07 -13.04
CA GLY A 46 -3.66 1.21 -12.38
C GLY A 46 -4.43 1.42 -11.07
N ALA A 47 -5.11 0.38 -10.57
CA ALA A 47 -5.81 0.41 -9.28
C ALA A 47 -4.95 -0.19 -8.15
N PHE A 48 -5.30 0.15 -6.92
CA PHE A 48 -4.73 -0.45 -5.70
C PHE A 48 -5.62 -1.55 -5.12
N HIS A 49 -6.94 -1.50 -5.37
CA HIS A 49 -7.94 -2.43 -4.84
C HIS A 49 -7.95 -2.51 -3.29
N PRO A 50 -8.17 -1.39 -2.57
CA PRO A 50 -8.04 -1.32 -1.11
C PRO A 50 -9.01 -2.23 -0.33
N ASN A 51 -10.11 -2.65 -0.96
CA ASN A 51 -11.16 -3.47 -0.35
C ASN A 51 -11.05 -4.96 -0.73
N ASP A 52 -10.11 -5.31 -1.59
CA ASP A 52 -9.93 -6.69 -2.00
C ASP A 52 -9.20 -7.47 -0.91
N GLN A 53 -9.52 -8.76 -0.81
CA GLN A 53 -8.83 -9.64 0.12
C GLN A 53 -7.42 -9.92 -0.39
N ILE A 54 -6.43 -9.52 0.40
CA ILE A 54 -5.04 -9.86 0.13
C ILE A 54 -4.79 -11.35 0.39
N THR A 55 -4.07 -12.00 -0.53
CA THR A 55 -3.62 -13.38 -0.37
C THR A 55 -2.43 -13.47 0.60
N ARG A 56 -2.24 -14.63 1.22
CA ARG A 56 -1.07 -14.86 2.09
C ARG A 56 0.26 -14.72 1.33
N SER A 57 0.28 -15.10 0.06
CA SER A 57 1.43 -14.92 -0.82
C SER A 57 1.77 -13.45 -1.05
N GLU A 58 0.77 -12.61 -1.31
CA GLU A 58 0.99 -11.16 -1.46
C GLU A 58 1.50 -10.54 -0.15
N MET A 59 0.93 -10.94 0.99
CA MET A 59 1.44 -10.49 2.30
C MET A 59 2.91 -10.91 2.52
N ALA A 60 3.29 -12.12 2.14
CA ALA A 60 4.68 -12.59 2.28
C ALA A 60 5.64 -11.78 1.39
N VAL A 61 5.22 -11.43 0.16
CA VAL A 61 5.99 -10.57 -0.74
C VAL A 61 6.16 -9.17 -0.15
N MET A 62 5.10 -8.59 0.44
CA MET A 62 5.19 -7.30 1.10
C MET A 62 6.18 -7.32 2.26
N LEU A 63 6.16 -8.39 3.07
CA LEU A 63 7.13 -8.57 4.16
C LEU A 63 8.57 -8.74 3.66
N ALA A 64 8.77 -9.45 2.56
CA ALA A 64 10.11 -9.68 2.00
C ALA A 64 10.73 -8.43 1.37
N LYS A 65 9.91 -7.44 0.98
CA LYS A 65 10.34 -6.17 0.40
C LYS A 65 10.51 -5.04 1.41
N ALA A 66 10.02 -5.25 2.64
CA ALA A 66 9.99 -4.25 3.70
C ALA A 66 11.32 -4.12 4.45
#